data_AF-A0A497DGI3-F1
#
_entry.id   AF-A0A497DGI3-F1
#
_cell.length_a   1.000
_cell.length_b   1.000
_cell.length_c   1.000
_cell.angle_alpha   90.00
_cell.angle_beta   90.00
_cell.angle_gamma   90.00
#
_symmetry.space_group_name_H-M   'P 1'
#
loop_
_entity.id
_entity.type
_entity.pdbx_description
1 polymer ?
#
loop_
_entity_poly.entity_id
_entity_poly.type
_entity_poly.pdbx_seq_one_letter_code
_entity_poly.pdbx_strand_id
1 'polypeptide(L)'
;MASSVYLTKRYTEQAIRQIKGHKDQPFFIYLAHNMPHLPLHASPAFLGKSEKGLYGDVIMELDWSVGEIVNTLKEEGIYDHTLFIFTSDNGPRVGSALPLRGLKAETWEGGQRVPCIMAWPDVIPAGKVCKELVSTLDLYPTFAEFTGSEIPDYLSLDGTDIGELLQDPESTRLPERPFYFYARNGEAEAVRLGKWKLHIKKSIGWDAVEKGIFPVSLYNLHEDVEEQINVADQYPDLVKQLTELIDEFDEI
;
A
#
# COMPACT_ATOMS: atom_id res chain seq x y z
N MET A 1 -18.27 -23.14 13.27
CA MET A 1 -16.96 -22.45 13.19
C MET A 1 -16.16 -22.82 11.92
N ALA A 2 -16.83 -23.08 10.78
CA ALA A 2 -16.17 -23.53 9.54
C ALA A 2 -16.13 -22.45 8.43
N SER A 3 -16.63 -21.24 8.69
CA SER A 3 -16.79 -20.22 7.63
C SER A 3 -15.48 -19.56 7.23
N SER A 4 -14.60 -19.25 8.19
CA SER A 4 -13.40 -18.45 7.94
C SER A 4 -12.32 -19.17 7.14
N VAL A 5 -12.23 -20.51 7.30
CA VAL A 5 -11.27 -21.39 6.62
C VAL A 5 -11.41 -21.37 5.09
N TYR A 6 -12.59 -21.01 4.58
CA TYR A 6 -12.86 -20.98 3.13
C TYR A 6 -13.07 -19.56 2.61
N LEU A 7 -12.82 -18.52 3.40
CA LEU A 7 -13.11 -17.14 2.97
C LEU A 7 -12.28 -16.73 1.75
N THR A 8 -10.97 -17.01 1.74
CA THR A 8 -10.12 -16.71 0.59
C THR A 8 -10.68 -17.36 -0.67
N LYS A 9 -10.89 -18.68 -0.66
CA LYS A 9 -11.50 -19.41 -1.78
C LYS A 9 -12.87 -18.85 -2.21
N ARG A 10 -13.76 -18.55 -1.27
CA ARG A 10 -15.10 -18.02 -1.60
C ARG A 10 -15.02 -16.63 -2.24
N TYR A 11 -14.08 -15.80 -1.80
CA TYR A 11 -13.82 -14.50 -2.41
C TYR A 11 -13.26 -14.66 -3.81
N THR A 12 -12.31 -15.57 -4.02
CA THR A 12 -11.78 -15.94 -5.34
C THR A 12 -12.89 -16.40 -6.28
N GLU A 13 -13.70 -17.38 -5.87
CA GLU A 13 -14.80 -17.92 -6.67
C GLU A 13 -15.84 -16.86 -7.03
N GLN A 14 -16.12 -15.93 -6.10
CA GLN A 14 -17.02 -14.83 -6.36
C GLN A 14 -16.42 -13.82 -7.34
N ALA A 15 -15.13 -13.47 -7.23
CA ALA A 15 -14.44 -12.60 -8.17
C ALA A 15 -14.44 -13.19 -9.58
N ILE A 16 -14.08 -14.48 -9.71
CA ILE A 16 -14.13 -15.23 -10.97
C ILE A 16 -15.53 -15.20 -11.57
N ARG A 17 -16.57 -15.42 -10.76
CA ARG A 17 -17.96 -15.33 -11.22
C ARG A 17 -18.30 -13.94 -11.76
N GLN A 18 -17.87 -12.88 -11.08
CA GLN A 18 -18.11 -11.50 -11.55
C GLN A 18 -17.39 -11.23 -12.86
N ILE A 19 -16.11 -11.62 -12.99
CA ILE A 19 -15.31 -11.46 -14.21
C ILE A 19 -16.00 -12.16 -15.39
N LYS A 20 -16.32 -13.45 -15.25
CA LYS A 20 -16.96 -14.23 -16.33
C LYS A 20 -18.34 -13.67 -16.70
N GLY A 21 -19.10 -13.18 -15.72
CA GLY A 21 -20.43 -12.63 -15.93
C GLY A 21 -20.46 -11.23 -16.55
N HIS A 22 -19.33 -10.48 -16.52
CA HIS A 22 -19.26 -9.09 -16.98
C HIS A 22 -18.20 -8.85 -18.03
N LYS A 23 -17.56 -9.90 -18.59
CA LYS A 23 -16.44 -9.76 -19.53
C LYS A 23 -16.74 -8.92 -20.78
N ASP A 24 -18.00 -8.78 -21.17
CA ASP A 24 -18.44 -8.02 -22.34
C ASP A 24 -18.75 -6.54 -22.02
N GLN A 25 -18.52 -6.08 -20.80
CA GLN A 25 -18.73 -4.69 -20.37
C GLN A 25 -17.64 -4.23 -19.38
N PRO A 26 -17.33 -2.92 -19.29
CA PRO A 26 -16.42 -2.42 -18.27
C PRO A 26 -16.90 -2.79 -16.86
N PHE A 27 -15.99 -3.24 -16.00
CA PHE A 27 -16.30 -3.57 -14.62
C PHE A 27 -15.20 -3.07 -13.67
N PHE A 28 -15.57 -2.88 -12.42
CA PHE A 28 -14.66 -2.59 -11.32
C PHE A 28 -14.88 -3.62 -10.21
N ILE A 29 -13.80 -4.29 -9.80
CA ILE A 29 -13.82 -5.26 -8.69
C ILE A 29 -12.85 -4.78 -7.62
N TYR A 30 -13.39 -4.41 -6.46
CA TYR A 30 -12.61 -4.22 -5.25
C TYR A 30 -12.61 -5.51 -4.42
N LEU A 31 -11.51 -6.26 -4.48
CA LEU A 31 -11.36 -7.55 -3.78
C LEU A 31 -10.52 -7.40 -2.51
N ALA A 32 -11.18 -6.99 -1.42
CA ALA A 32 -10.54 -6.89 -0.10
C ALA A 32 -10.56 -8.26 0.61
N HIS A 33 -9.52 -9.07 0.40
CA HIS A 33 -9.36 -10.31 1.16
C HIS A 33 -9.30 -10.03 2.67
N ASN A 34 -9.95 -10.88 3.47
CA ASN A 34 -9.87 -10.77 4.93
C ASN A 34 -8.51 -11.28 5.44
N MET A 35 -7.98 -12.33 4.80
CA MET A 35 -6.62 -12.79 5.05
C MET A 35 -5.61 -11.79 4.46
N PRO A 36 -4.45 -11.54 5.12
CA PRO A 36 -3.91 -12.29 6.25
C PRO A 36 -4.22 -11.67 7.63
N HIS A 37 -5.34 -10.96 7.79
CA HIS A 37 -5.71 -10.42 9.09
C HIS A 37 -5.97 -11.54 10.12
N LEU A 38 -5.60 -11.29 11.38
CA LEU A 38 -5.84 -12.23 12.48
C LEU A 38 -7.34 -12.33 12.83
N PRO A 39 -7.86 -13.48 13.30
CA PRO A 39 -7.17 -14.77 13.40
C PRO A 39 -6.89 -15.41 12.03
N LEU A 40 -5.72 -16.02 11.88
CA LEU A 40 -5.29 -16.63 10.63
C LEU A 40 -6.04 -17.94 10.36
N HIS A 41 -6.46 -18.14 9.11
CA HIS A 41 -7.05 -19.39 8.64
C HIS A 41 -6.59 -19.70 7.22
N ALA A 42 -6.15 -20.94 7.00
CA ALA A 42 -5.87 -21.48 5.67
C ALA A 42 -6.76 -22.70 5.40
N SER A 43 -7.18 -22.89 4.16
CA SER A 43 -8.00 -24.04 3.77
C SER A 43 -7.19 -25.34 3.81
N PRO A 44 -7.84 -26.53 3.88
CA PRO A 44 -7.13 -27.81 3.94
C PRO A 44 -6.15 -28.08 2.80
N ALA A 45 -6.31 -27.40 1.65
CA ALA A 45 -5.37 -27.52 0.54
C ALA A 45 -4.00 -26.89 0.84
N PHE A 46 -3.98 -25.83 1.66
CA PHE A 46 -2.79 -25.03 1.99
C PHE A 46 -2.31 -25.23 3.43
N LEU A 47 -3.15 -25.73 4.32
CA LEU A 47 -2.79 -25.93 5.73
C LEU A 47 -1.60 -26.89 5.89
N GLY A 48 -0.56 -26.44 6.58
CA GLY A 48 0.68 -27.17 6.85
C GLY A 48 1.58 -27.36 5.63
N LYS A 49 1.47 -26.51 4.60
CA LYS A 49 2.26 -26.62 3.37
C LYS A 49 3.47 -25.69 3.35
N SER A 50 3.41 -24.59 4.08
CA SER A 50 4.48 -23.62 4.13
C SER A 50 5.48 -23.92 5.26
N GLU A 51 6.77 -23.78 4.94
CA GLU A 51 7.84 -23.80 5.94
C GLU A 51 7.76 -22.59 6.91
N LYS A 52 6.99 -21.55 6.56
CA LYS A 52 6.75 -20.37 7.39
C LYS A 52 5.52 -20.51 8.31
N GLY A 53 5.04 -21.74 8.51
CA GLY A 53 3.89 -22.05 9.35
C GLY A 53 2.58 -21.47 8.82
N LEU A 54 1.58 -21.32 9.69
CA LEU A 54 0.21 -20.93 9.30
C LEU A 54 0.15 -19.60 8.54
N TYR A 55 0.98 -18.61 8.89
CA TYR A 55 1.02 -17.36 8.13
C TYR A 55 1.49 -17.61 6.69
N GLY A 56 2.50 -18.46 6.51
CA GLY A 56 2.95 -18.88 5.20
C GLY A 56 1.87 -19.63 4.41
N ASP A 57 1.10 -20.51 5.05
CA ASP A 57 -0.02 -21.21 4.41
C ASP A 57 -1.07 -20.21 3.89
N VAL A 58 -1.37 -19.19 4.68
CA VAL A 58 -2.30 -18.10 4.30
C VAL A 58 -1.77 -17.32 3.11
N ILE A 59 -0.48 -16.97 3.10
CA ILE A 59 0.14 -16.28 1.97
C ILE A 59 0.13 -17.14 0.70
N MET A 60 0.38 -18.45 0.81
CA MET A 60 0.28 -19.38 -0.33
C MET A 60 -1.14 -19.45 -0.89
N GLU A 61 -2.17 -19.44 -0.04
CA GLU A 61 -3.57 -19.43 -0.51
C GLU A 61 -3.97 -18.09 -1.15
N LEU A 62 -3.44 -16.96 -0.65
CA LEU A 62 -3.62 -15.65 -1.28
C LEU A 62 -2.92 -15.57 -2.65
N ASP A 63 -1.71 -16.09 -2.76
CA ASP A 63 -0.96 -16.17 -4.02
C ASP A 63 -1.70 -17.03 -5.05
N TRP A 64 -2.22 -18.20 -4.64
CA TRP A 64 -3.11 -19.01 -5.47
C TRP A 64 -4.36 -18.23 -5.91
N SER A 65 -5.02 -17.52 -5.00
CA SER A 65 -6.22 -16.71 -5.31
C SER A 65 -5.93 -15.67 -6.40
N VAL A 66 -4.81 -14.96 -6.29
CA VAL A 66 -4.34 -14.01 -7.31
C VAL A 66 -4.08 -14.72 -8.64
N GLY A 67 -3.42 -15.87 -8.62
CA GLY A 67 -3.18 -16.71 -9.79
C GLY A 67 -4.47 -17.10 -10.52
N GLU A 68 -5.49 -17.55 -9.79
CA GLU A 68 -6.78 -17.93 -10.39
C GLU A 68 -7.51 -16.75 -11.04
N ILE A 69 -7.44 -15.56 -10.43
CA ILE A 69 -8.03 -14.34 -11.00
C ILE A 69 -7.32 -13.95 -12.29
N VAL A 70 -5.99 -13.92 -12.29
CA VAL A 70 -5.18 -13.60 -13.48
C VAL A 70 -5.40 -14.64 -14.58
N ASN A 71 -5.43 -15.93 -14.25
CA ASN A 71 -5.72 -17.01 -15.19
C ASN A 71 -7.12 -16.85 -15.80
N THR A 72 -8.12 -16.52 -14.98
CA THR A 72 -9.49 -16.28 -15.47
C THR A 72 -9.53 -15.10 -16.45
N LEU A 73 -8.87 -13.98 -16.15
CA LEU A 73 -8.79 -12.83 -17.06
C LEU A 73 -8.16 -13.21 -18.41
N LYS A 74 -7.13 -14.07 -18.40
CA LYS A 74 -6.47 -14.58 -19.61
C LYS A 74 -7.35 -15.56 -20.39
N GLU A 75 -8.01 -16.49 -19.70
CA GLU A 75 -8.93 -17.45 -20.31
C GLU A 75 -10.12 -16.76 -21.00
N GLU A 76 -10.64 -15.70 -20.38
CA GLU A 76 -11.72 -14.89 -20.96
C GLU A 76 -11.23 -13.88 -22.01
N GLY A 77 -9.91 -13.78 -22.25
CA GLY A 77 -9.32 -12.95 -23.30
C GLY A 77 -9.33 -11.44 -23.00
N ILE A 78 -9.48 -11.04 -21.74
CA ILE A 78 -9.61 -9.63 -21.33
C ILE A 78 -8.46 -9.13 -20.45
N TYR A 79 -7.46 -9.97 -20.18
CA TYR A 79 -6.30 -9.61 -19.35
C TYR A 79 -5.54 -8.39 -19.88
N ASP A 80 -5.30 -8.33 -21.19
CA ASP A 80 -4.50 -7.25 -21.79
C ASP A 80 -5.18 -5.88 -21.66
N HIS A 81 -6.51 -5.87 -21.58
CA HIS A 81 -7.37 -4.68 -21.43
C HIS A 81 -7.82 -4.44 -19.98
N THR A 82 -7.21 -5.11 -19.00
CA THR A 82 -7.57 -4.97 -17.57
C THR A 82 -6.41 -4.38 -16.78
N LEU A 83 -6.66 -3.28 -16.05
CA LEU A 83 -5.76 -2.83 -14.99
C LEU A 83 -5.94 -3.71 -13.75
N PHE A 84 -4.97 -4.58 -13.51
CA PHE A 84 -4.86 -5.39 -12.31
C PHE A 84 -3.92 -4.73 -11.29
N ILE A 85 -4.39 -4.50 -10.07
CA ILE A 85 -3.60 -3.90 -8.98
C ILE A 85 -3.61 -4.84 -7.78
N PHE A 86 -2.42 -5.21 -7.31
CA PHE A 86 -2.21 -5.94 -6.07
C PHE A 86 -1.46 -5.06 -5.07
N THR A 87 -2.02 -4.84 -3.90
CA THR A 87 -1.38 -4.09 -2.82
C THR A 87 -1.90 -4.50 -1.44
N SER A 88 -1.43 -3.84 -0.38
CA SER A 88 -1.84 -4.06 1.02
C SER A 88 -2.40 -2.77 1.62
N ASP A 89 -3.27 -2.88 2.62
CA ASP A 89 -3.87 -1.74 3.33
C ASP A 89 -2.89 -1.04 4.28
N ASN A 90 -1.95 -1.80 4.84
CA ASN A 90 -0.90 -1.36 5.74
C ASN A 90 0.25 -2.36 5.74
N GLY A 91 1.33 -2.03 6.46
CA GLY A 91 2.40 -2.94 6.82
C GLY A 91 1.92 -4.15 7.64
N PRO A 92 2.75 -5.18 7.82
CA PRO A 92 2.35 -6.41 8.47
C PRO A 92 2.19 -6.25 9.98
N ARG A 93 1.19 -6.92 10.57
CA ARG A 93 1.16 -7.19 12.02
C ARG A 93 1.85 -8.50 12.37
N VAL A 94 1.67 -9.48 11.50
CA VAL A 94 2.36 -10.77 11.47
C VAL A 94 2.99 -10.88 10.09
N GLY A 95 4.15 -11.50 9.99
CA GLY A 95 4.94 -11.53 8.76
C GLY A 95 6.19 -10.67 8.88
N SER A 96 6.62 -10.08 7.77
CA SER A 96 7.90 -9.37 7.68
C SER A 96 7.74 -8.06 6.93
N ALA A 97 8.24 -6.98 7.52
CA ALA A 97 8.47 -5.70 6.85
C ALA A 97 9.92 -5.53 6.40
N LEU A 98 10.80 -6.53 6.61
CA LEU A 98 12.23 -6.41 6.34
C LEU A 98 12.52 -5.90 4.92
N PRO A 99 13.51 -4.98 4.78
CA PRO A 99 14.40 -4.47 5.83
C PRO A 99 13.81 -3.31 6.65
N LEU A 100 12.57 -2.89 6.38
CA LEU A 100 11.98 -1.68 6.93
C LEU A 100 11.73 -1.78 8.44
N ARG A 101 11.87 -0.64 9.12
CA ARG A 101 11.58 -0.52 10.55
C ARG A 101 10.09 -0.44 10.82
N GLY A 102 9.67 -1.03 11.94
CA GLY A 102 8.30 -0.97 12.44
C GLY A 102 7.31 -1.85 11.68
N LEU A 103 6.08 -1.87 12.19
CA LEU A 103 5.01 -2.79 11.78
C LEU A 103 3.65 -2.08 11.75
N LYS A 104 2.57 -2.83 11.45
CA LYS A 104 1.18 -2.32 11.46
C LYS A 104 0.90 -1.45 12.69
N ALA A 105 0.21 -0.34 12.46
CA ALA A 105 -0.12 0.71 13.41
C ALA A 105 1.05 1.62 13.80
N GLU A 106 2.19 1.51 13.11
CA GLU A 106 3.32 2.42 13.25
C GLU A 106 3.58 3.26 12.00
N THR A 107 4.13 4.45 12.21
CA THR A 107 4.45 5.46 11.17
C THR A 107 5.87 5.32 10.63
N TRP A 108 6.63 4.33 11.11
CA TRP A 108 7.86 3.85 10.47
C TRP A 108 7.58 3.29 9.07
N GLU A 109 8.61 3.19 8.22
CA GLU A 109 8.46 2.72 6.84
C GLU A 109 7.74 1.36 6.78
N GLY A 110 8.08 0.42 7.65
CA GLY A 110 7.49 -0.92 7.67
C GLY A 110 6.02 -0.98 8.08
N GLY A 111 5.45 0.10 8.62
CA GLY A 111 4.04 0.17 8.98
C GLY A 111 3.12 0.66 7.88
N GLN A 112 3.63 1.42 6.89
CA GLN A 112 2.82 2.06 5.84
C GLN A 112 3.36 1.87 4.42
N ARG A 113 4.63 1.49 4.23
CA ARG A 113 5.18 1.12 2.92
C ARG A 113 4.83 -0.33 2.60
N VAL A 114 4.00 -0.50 1.58
CA VAL A 114 3.38 -1.78 1.21
C VAL A 114 3.87 -2.30 -0.14
N PRO A 115 3.78 -3.61 -0.41
CA PRO A 115 3.96 -4.11 -1.77
C PRO A 115 2.91 -3.50 -2.70
N CYS A 116 3.29 -3.18 -3.92
CA CYS A 116 2.39 -2.75 -4.98
C CYS A 116 2.86 -3.34 -6.31
N ILE A 117 1.96 -4.04 -7.00
CA ILE A 117 2.17 -4.57 -8.34
C ILE A 117 0.98 -4.13 -9.18
N MET A 118 1.26 -3.49 -10.31
CA MET A 118 0.26 -3.12 -11.30
C MET A 118 0.57 -3.78 -12.63
N ALA A 119 -0.44 -4.33 -13.28
CA ALA A 119 -0.31 -4.94 -14.60
C ALA A 119 -1.49 -4.50 -15.48
N TRP A 120 -1.17 -3.99 -16.65
CA TRP A 120 -2.14 -3.66 -17.70
C TRP A 120 -1.40 -3.75 -19.03
N PRO A 121 -1.33 -4.94 -19.66
CA PRO A 121 -0.41 -5.18 -20.78
C PRO A 121 -0.49 -4.19 -21.95
N ASP A 122 -1.67 -3.65 -22.24
CA ASP A 122 -1.85 -2.65 -23.31
C ASP A 122 -1.30 -1.26 -22.95
N VAL A 123 -1.05 -0.97 -21.67
CA VAL A 123 -0.68 0.38 -21.18
C VAL A 123 0.64 0.38 -20.40
N ILE A 124 0.82 -0.56 -19.49
CA ILE A 124 1.97 -0.64 -18.57
C ILE A 124 3.03 -1.57 -19.16
N PRO A 125 4.26 -1.08 -19.44
CA PRO A 125 5.35 -1.93 -19.92
C PRO A 125 5.73 -3.00 -18.89
N ALA A 126 5.84 -4.24 -19.35
CA ALA A 126 6.16 -5.39 -18.48
C ALA A 126 7.58 -5.31 -17.90
N GLY A 127 7.75 -5.83 -16.68
CA GLY A 127 9.06 -6.03 -16.05
C GLY A 127 9.76 -4.74 -15.60
N LYS A 128 9.03 -3.64 -15.47
CA LYS A 128 9.56 -2.35 -15.03
C LYS A 128 9.46 -2.16 -13.52
N VAL A 129 10.34 -1.32 -12.99
CA VAL A 129 10.35 -0.92 -11.57
C VAL A 129 10.19 0.59 -11.48
N CYS A 130 9.08 1.03 -10.88
CA CYS A 130 8.87 2.42 -10.50
C CYS A 130 9.58 2.72 -9.17
N LYS A 131 10.30 3.84 -9.11
CA LYS A 131 10.95 4.34 -7.88
C LYS A 131 10.34 5.64 -7.35
N GLU A 132 9.37 6.21 -8.08
CA GLU A 132 8.61 7.37 -7.62
C GLU A 132 7.76 7.01 -6.40
N LEU A 133 7.54 7.98 -5.52
CA LEU A 133 6.65 7.81 -4.38
C LEU A 133 5.20 7.96 -4.85
N VAL A 134 4.39 6.97 -4.54
CA VAL A 134 2.94 6.97 -4.81
C VAL A 134 2.18 6.53 -3.57
N SER A 135 0.93 6.93 -3.49
CA SER A 135 -0.01 6.59 -2.43
C SER A 135 -1.23 5.86 -2.99
N THR A 136 -1.91 5.06 -2.18
CA THR A 136 -3.22 4.52 -2.54
C THR A 136 -4.25 5.63 -2.79
N LEU A 137 -4.02 6.83 -2.27
CA LEU A 137 -4.83 8.03 -2.53
C LEU A 137 -4.77 8.46 -4.01
N ASP A 138 -3.68 8.14 -4.71
CA ASP A 138 -3.50 8.47 -6.13
C ASP A 138 -4.40 7.62 -7.05
N LEU A 139 -4.88 6.48 -6.55
CA LEU A 139 -5.72 5.59 -7.35
C LEU A 139 -7.05 6.24 -7.73
N TYR A 140 -7.66 7.01 -6.84
CA TYR A 140 -8.95 7.64 -7.11
C TYR A 140 -8.91 8.64 -8.29
N PRO A 141 -8.05 9.68 -8.29
CA PRO A 141 -7.94 10.58 -9.44
C PRO A 141 -7.46 9.87 -10.70
N THR A 142 -6.58 8.87 -10.59
CA THR A 142 -6.13 8.07 -11.74
C THR A 142 -7.28 7.28 -12.38
N PHE A 143 -8.17 6.69 -11.57
CA PHE A 143 -9.35 6.00 -12.09
C PHE A 143 -10.36 6.98 -12.70
N ALA A 144 -10.50 8.18 -12.14
CA ALA A 144 -11.35 9.21 -12.72
C ALA A 144 -10.88 9.57 -14.13
N GLU A 145 -9.56 9.79 -14.31
CA GLU A 145 -8.97 10.07 -15.61
C GLU A 145 -9.20 8.92 -16.61
N PHE A 146 -8.91 7.68 -16.22
CA PHE A 146 -9.11 6.50 -17.10
C PHE A 146 -10.56 6.25 -17.51
N THR A 147 -11.52 6.67 -16.68
CA THR A 147 -12.95 6.50 -16.96
C THR A 147 -13.58 7.72 -17.60
N GLY A 148 -12.86 8.84 -17.70
CA GLY A 148 -13.41 10.14 -18.09
C GLY A 148 -14.46 10.66 -17.10
N SER A 149 -14.39 10.24 -15.84
CA SER A 149 -15.31 10.68 -14.79
C SER A 149 -14.92 12.06 -14.27
N GLU A 150 -15.90 12.93 -14.04
CA GLU A 150 -15.67 14.24 -13.42
C GLU A 150 -15.50 14.10 -11.90
N ILE A 151 -14.43 14.70 -11.37
CA ILE A 151 -14.22 14.84 -9.92
C ILE A 151 -14.98 16.08 -9.45
N PRO A 152 -15.86 15.98 -8.45
CA PRO A 152 -16.63 17.13 -7.99
C PRO A 152 -15.73 18.25 -7.43
N ASP A 153 -15.98 19.50 -7.81
CA ASP A 153 -15.18 20.68 -7.40
C ASP A 153 -15.11 20.90 -5.87
N TYR A 154 -16.05 20.36 -5.11
CA TYR A 154 -16.05 20.47 -3.64
C TYR A 154 -15.13 19.46 -2.96
N LEU A 155 -14.61 18.48 -3.68
CA LEU A 155 -13.77 17.42 -3.15
C LEU A 155 -12.30 17.83 -3.27
N SER A 156 -11.67 18.14 -2.13
CA SER A 156 -10.22 18.24 -2.07
C SER A 156 -9.61 16.85 -2.07
N LEU A 157 -8.61 16.62 -2.93
CA LEU A 157 -7.90 15.36 -3.04
C LEU A 157 -6.43 15.55 -2.68
N ASP A 158 -5.92 14.67 -1.82
CA ASP A 158 -4.48 14.58 -1.54
C ASP A 158 -3.74 13.76 -2.62
N GLY A 159 -4.47 12.88 -3.29
CA GLY A 159 -3.97 12.06 -4.38
C GLY A 159 -3.81 12.85 -5.69
N THR A 160 -2.90 12.40 -6.55
CA THR A 160 -2.72 12.93 -7.90
C THR A 160 -2.92 11.83 -8.93
N ASP A 161 -3.32 12.19 -10.15
CA ASP A 161 -3.28 11.25 -11.27
C ASP A 161 -1.83 10.78 -11.52
N ILE A 162 -1.65 9.47 -11.69
CA ILE A 162 -0.36 8.82 -12.00
C ILE A 162 -0.41 8.08 -13.35
N GLY A 163 -1.36 8.37 -14.23
CA GLY A 163 -1.53 7.69 -15.52
C GLY A 163 -0.29 7.73 -16.43
N GLU A 164 0.42 8.86 -16.48
CA GLU A 164 1.70 8.97 -17.22
C GLU A 164 2.81 8.12 -16.60
N LEU A 165 2.82 7.98 -15.26
CA LEU A 165 3.77 7.15 -14.55
C LEU A 165 3.52 5.66 -14.84
N LEU A 166 2.27 5.26 -15.04
CA LEU A 166 1.93 3.88 -15.42
C LEU A 166 2.45 3.53 -16.83
N GLN A 167 2.45 4.49 -17.76
CA GLN A 167 2.95 4.29 -19.14
C GLN A 167 4.48 4.29 -19.23
N ASP A 168 5.17 5.12 -18.44
CA ASP A 168 6.65 5.18 -18.41
C ASP A 168 7.21 5.19 -16.97
N PRO A 169 7.14 4.05 -16.26
CA PRO A 169 7.46 3.97 -14.83
C PRO A 169 8.92 4.21 -14.47
N GLU A 170 9.84 4.17 -15.45
CA GLU A 170 11.28 4.38 -15.20
C GLU A 170 11.70 5.84 -15.49
N SER A 171 11.03 6.52 -16.42
CA SER A 171 11.43 7.86 -16.87
C SER A 171 10.54 8.98 -16.37
N THR A 172 9.25 8.73 -16.13
CA THR A 172 8.33 9.72 -15.57
C THR A 172 8.77 10.12 -14.16
N ARG A 173 8.70 11.41 -13.86
CA ARG A 173 8.99 11.98 -12.54
C ARG A 173 7.78 12.74 -12.08
N LEU A 174 7.27 12.39 -10.90
CA LEU A 174 6.17 13.12 -10.30
C LEU A 174 6.70 14.40 -9.65
N PRO A 175 5.90 15.49 -9.60
CA PRO A 175 6.22 16.64 -8.77
C PRO A 175 6.48 16.21 -7.33
N GLU A 176 7.54 16.74 -6.72
CA GLU A 176 7.83 16.46 -5.32
C GLU A 176 6.72 17.05 -4.43
N ARG A 177 6.17 16.22 -3.55
CA ARG A 177 5.13 16.60 -2.58
C ARG A 177 5.36 15.88 -1.25
N PRO A 178 4.85 16.43 -0.14
CA PRO A 178 4.91 15.77 1.15
C PRO A 178 3.98 14.55 1.20
N PHE A 179 4.42 13.51 1.91
CA PHE A 179 3.61 12.37 2.30
C PHE A 179 3.47 12.38 3.81
N TYR A 180 2.25 12.45 4.31
CA TYR A 180 1.94 12.54 5.74
C TYR A 180 1.62 11.17 6.32
N PHE A 181 2.22 10.86 7.47
CA PHE A 181 2.12 9.57 8.13
C PHE A 181 1.31 9.77 9.41
N TYR A 182 0.03 9.43 9.31
CA TYR A 182 -0.89 9.46 10.44
C TYR A 182 -0.80 8.16 11.25
N ALA A 183 -0.72 8.29 12.56
CA ALA A 183 -0.87 7.16 13.46
C ALA A 183 -2.35 6.80 13.66
N ARG A 184 -2.58 5.64 14.29
CA ARG A 184 -3.94 5.10 14.50
C ARG A 184 -4.86 6.01 15.32
N ASN A 185 -4.28 6.92 16.12
CA ASN A 185 -5.01 7.89 16.93
C ASN A 185 -5.48 9.10 16.11
N GLY A 186 -5.13 9.17 14.81
CA GLY A 186 -5.51 10.27 13.93
C GLY A 186 -4.57 11.48 14.03
N GLU A 187 -3.40 11.33 14.64
CA GLU A 187 -2.40 12.39 14.70
C GLU A 187 -1.31 12.19 13.63
N ALA A 188 -0.89 13.27 12.96
CA ALA A 188 0.30 13.24 12.15
C ALA A 188 1.54 13.09 13.05
N GLU A 189 2.36 12.08 12.77
CA GLU A 189 3.59 11.83 13.53
C GLU A 189 4.85 11.97 12.69
N ALA A 190 4.71 11.83 11.37
CA ALA A 190 5.82 11.94 10.46
C ALA A 190 5.41 12.52 9.10
N VAL A 191 6.38 13.10 8.40
CA VAL A 191 6.27 13.56 7.02
C VAL A 191 7.47 13.09 6.23
N ARG A 192 7.25 12.72 4.97
CA ARG A 192 8.32 12.44 4.00
C ARG A 192 8.26 13.42 2.85
N LEU A 193 9.39 14.05 2.55
CA LEU A 193 9.60 14.87 1.36
C LEU A 193 10.83 14.37 0.62
N GLY A 194 10.63 13.80 -0.56
CA GLY A 194 11.67 13.15 -1.34
C GLY A 194 12.37 12.02 -0.55
N LYS A 195 13.67 12.20 -0.31
CA LYS A 195 14.50 11.24 0.45
C LYS A 195 14.42 11.41 1.96
N TRP A 196 13.89 12.53 2.44
CA TRP A 196 13.91 12.88 3.85
C TRP A 196 12.61 12.49 4.52
N LYS A 197 12.70 11.81 5.66
CA LYS A 197 11.55 11.51 6.51
C LYS A 197 11.80 12.00 7.92
N LEU A 198 10.92 12.87 8.39
CA LEU A 198 10.92 13.43 9.74
C LEU A 198 9.85 12.74 10.58
N HIS A 199 10.21 12.32 11.80
CA HIS A 199 9.28 11.93 12.85
C HIS A 199 9.34 12.96 13.98
N ILE A 200 8.19 13.52 14.34
CA ILE A 200 8.05 14.51 15.43
C ILE A 200 7.46 13.91 16.71
N LYS A 201 6.78 12.77 16.59
CA LYS A 201 6.14 12.03 17.68
C LYS A 201 6.44 10.54 17.53
N LYS A 202 6.28 9.81 18.64
CA LYS A 202 6.44 8.36 18.63
C LYS A 202 5.12 7.70 18.29
N SER A 203 5.16 6.84 17.27
CA SER A 203 4.10 5.85 17.10
C SER A 203 3.92 4.98 18.33
N ILE A 204 2.73 5.05 18.90
CA ILE A 204 2.28 4.20 20.00
C ILE A 204 2.02 2.75 19.57
N GLY A 205 1.97 2.46 18.25
CA GLY A 205 1.74 1.11 17.74
C GLY A 205 0.44 0.52 18.28
N TRP A 206 0.44 -0.76 18.67
CA TRP A 206 -0.68 -1.38 19.40
C TRP A 206 -0.68 -1.09 20.90
N ASP A 207 0.43 -0.58 21.44
CA ASP A 207 0.60 -0.31 22.86
C ASP A 207 -0.10 0.99 23.27
N ALA A 208 -0.77 1.00 24.42
CA ALA A 208 -1.48 2.17 24.95
C ALA A 208 -0.62 3.00 25.93
N VAL A 209 0.68 2.72 26.03
CA VAL A 209 1.56 3.33 27.04
C VAL A 209 2.62 4.16 26.34
N GLU A 210 2.50 5.47 26.47
CA GLU A 210 3.51 6.44 26.12
C GLU A 210 4.76 6.19 26.98
N LYS A 211 5.87 5.80 26.34
CA LYS A 211 7.16 5.60 27.04
C LYS A 211 8.08 6.76 26.69
N GLY A 212 8.03 7.81 27.51
CA GLY A 212 9.00 8.89 27.54
C GLY A 212 8.93 9.88 26.37
N ILE A 213 9.85 10.85 26.38
CA ILE A 213 9.98 11.87 25.33
C ILE A 213 10.55 11.19 24.08
N PHE A 214 9.86 11.34 22.95
CA PHE A 214 10.39 10.94 21.65
C PHE A 214 11.33 12.02 21.12
N PRO A 215 12.59 11.70 20.81
CA PRO A 215 13.45 12.66 20.13
C PRO A 215 12.98 12.84 18.69
N VAL A 216 12.82 14.10 18.28
CA VAL A 216 12.63 14.44 16.87
C VAL A 216 13.72 13.74 16.05
N SER A 217 13.30 13.00 15.03
CA SER A 217 14.18 12.10 14.30
C SER A 217 14.06 12.30 12.80
N LEU A 218 15.18 12.53 12.13
CA LEU A 218 15.24 12.76 10.68
C LEU A 218 16.10 11.67 10.04
N TYR A 219 15.59 11.08 8.96
CA TYR A 219 16.25 9.99 8.24
C TYR A 219 16.36 10.28 6.74
N ASN A 220 17.48 9.89 6.12
CA ASN A 220 17.67 9.87 4.67
C ASN A 220 17.36 8.47 4.14
N LEU A 221 16.15 8.24 3.63
CA LEU A 221 15.68 6.92 3.21
C LEU A 221 16.36 6.36 1.95
N HIS A 222 17.16 7.16 1.24
CA HIS A 222 17.98 6.65 0.13
C HIS A 222 19.24 5.93 0.63
N GLU A 223 19.74 6.32 1.80
CA GLU A 223 20.96 5.76 2.41
C GLU A 223 20.64 4.86 3.60
N ASP A 224 19.51 5.11 4.27
CA ASP A 224 19.08 4.45 5.50
C ASP A 224 17.57 4.16 5.45
N VAL A 225 17.20 3.15 4.64
CA VAL A 225 15.80 2.70 4.50
C VAL A 225 15.26 2.03 5.77
N GLU A 226 16.16 1.64 6.67
CA GLU A 226 15.86 0.98 7.94
C GLU A 226 15.64 1.99 9.08
N GLU A 227 15.77 3.29 8.82
CA GLU A 227 15.57 4.37 9.79
C GLU A 227 16.41 4.17 11.08
N GLN A 228 17.70 3.84 10.91
CA GLN A 228 18.64 3.56 12.00
C GLN A 228 19.43 4.79 12.46
N ILE A 229 19.78 5.69 11.55
CA ILE A 229 20.70 6.81 11.80
C ILE A 229 19.91 8.11 11.83
N ASN A 230 19.56 8.56 13.04
CA ASN A 230 18.95 9.87 13.22
C ASN A 230 19.98 10.98 12.94
N VAL A 231 19.70 11.83 11.96
CA VAL A 231 20.54 12.98 11.57
C VAL A 231 19.90 14.34 11.85
N ALA A 232 18.84 14.41 12.67
CA ALA A 232 18.10 15.66 12.95
C ALA A 232 19.01 16.81 13.41
N ASP A 233 19.94 16.54 14.34
CA ASP A 233 20.87 17.55 14.86
C ASP A 233 21.83 18.12 13.79
N GLN A 234 22.02 17.40 12.67
CA GLN A 234 22.88 17.82 11.57
C GLN A 234 22.14 18.71 10.56
N TYR A 235 20.81 18.69 10.56
CA TYR A 235 19.97 19.41 9.58
C TYR A 235 18.82 20.18 10.27
N PRO A 236 19.10 21.11 11.21
CA PRO A 236 18.07 21.79 11.99
C PRO A 236 17.10 22.62 11.14
N ASP A 237 17.57 23.25 10.06
CA ASP A 237 16.72 24.04 9.16
C ASP A 237 15.73 23.14 8.40
N LEU A 238 16.16 21.95 7.98
CA LEU A 238 15.30 20.97 7.32
C LEU A 238 14.28 20.38 8.31
N VAL A 239 14.68 20.11 9.55
CA VAL A 239 13.75 19.70 10.61
C VAL A 239 12.66 20.76 10.80
N LYS A 240 13.04 22.04 10.86
CA LYS A 240 12.08 23.15 10.98
C LYS A 240 11.12 23.17 9.80
N GLN A 241 11.65 23.14 8.57
CA GLN A 241 10.84 23.15 7.35
C GLN A 241 9.83 21.99 7.31
N LEU A 242 10.26 20.77 7.61
CA LEU A 242 9.39 19.60 7.58
C LEU A 242 8.37 19.60 8.73
N THR A 243 8.70 20.21 9.88
CA THR A 243 7.73 20.40 10.97
C THR A 243 6.62 21.37 10.56
N GLU A 244 6.99 22.49 9.91
CA GLU A 244 6.03 23.47 9.38
C GLU A 244 5.05 22.82 8.39
N LEU A 245 5.53 21.90 7.53
CA LEU A 245 4.65 21.16 6.62
C LEU A 245 3.60 20.30 7.32
N ILE A 246 3.92 19.73 8.50
CA ILE A 246 2.97 18.96 9.30
C ILE A 246 1.94 19.90 9.92
N ASP A 247 2.40 20.98 10.54
CA ASP A 247 1.54 21.95 11.22
C ASP A 247 0.55 22.59 10.23
N GLU A 248 1.00 22.99 9.04
CA GLU A 248 0.15 23.56 7.99
C GLU A 248 -0.92 22.57 7.48
N PHE A 249 -0.62 21.27 7.46
CA PHE A 249 -1.54 20.25 6.96
C PHE A 249 -2.60 19.86 8.01
N ASP A 250 -2.23 19.80 9.29
CA ASP A 250 -3.15 19.48 10.40
C ASP A 250 -4.10 20.64 10.76
N GLU A 251 -3.83 21.87 10.31
CA GLU A 251 -4.70 23.04 10.53
C GLU A 251 -5.88 23.15 9.54
N ILE A 252 -5.94 22.31 8.50
CA ILE A 252 -6.99 22.30 7.45
C ILE A 252 -8.12 21.34 7.80
#